data_AF-A0A947J3Y6-F1
#
_entry.id   AF-A0A947J3Y6-F1
#
_cell.length_a   1.000
_cell.length_b   1.000
_cell.length_c   1.000
_cell.angle_alpha   90.00
_cell.angle_beta   90.00
_cell.angle_gamma   90.00
#
_symmetry.space_group_name_H-M   'P 1'
#
loop_
_entity.id
_entity.type
_entity.pdbx_description
1 polymer ?
#
loop_
_entity_poly.entity_id
_entity_poly.type
_entity_poly.pdbx_seq_one_letter_code
_entity_poly.pdbx_strand_id
1 'polypeptide(L)'
;EKSRLISEPEPLNRQWLANEVRTIQPSGTTPLAYALQRTQEDLVGISETQLLLLVSDGMETCGGDPVQAARDLVRAGYNLRIHVVGFDVRFNTAARQQLIEIAESTGGAYFDAQNSDELRQALSLAAPFSYTVYDATGNVAFVGRLGEDGPELAPGTYSVVIDTSPPTVINNVIVTERQTTLITVQQSNGGYQAEIE
;
A
#
# COMPACT_ATOMS: atom_id res chain seq x y z
N GLU A 1 -5.11 20.05 17.81
CA GLU A 1 -4.69 19.00 16.86
C GLU A 1 -5.51 19.17 15.59
N LYS A 2 -4.89 19.06 14.40
CA LYS A 2 -5.59 19.26 13.12
C LYS A 2 -5.35 18.04 12.24
N SER A 3 -6.38 17.23 12.07
CA SER A 3 -6.51 16.26 10.96
C SER A 3 -7.78 16.62 10.21
N ARG A 4 -7.76 16.49 8.88
CA ARG A 4 -8.89 16.83 8.01
C ARG A 4 -8.99 15.76 6.93
N LEU A 5 -10.15 15.12 6.84
CA LEU A 5 -10.51 14.31 5.68
C LEU A 5 -10.74 15.23 4.49
N ILE A 6 -10.01 14.98 3.41
CA ILE A 6 -10.14 15.75 2.15
C ILE A 6 -11.23 15.15 1.30
N SER A 7 -11.21 13.83 1.11
CA SER A 7 -12.14 13.06 0.29
C SER A 7 -12.69 11.92 1.13
N GLU A 8 -13.99 11.64 1.00
CA GLU A 8 -14.52 10.37 1.49
C GLU A 8 -13.94 9.21 0.67
N PRO A 9 -13.88 7.99 1.23
CA PRO A 9 -13.52 6.79 0.49
C PRO A 9 -14.61 6.41 -0.54
N GLU A 10 -14.61 7.10 -1.67
CA GLU A 10 -15.52 6.92 -2.80
C GLU A 10 -14.75 6.63 -4.11
N PRO A 11 -15.41 6.23 -5.22
CA PRO A 11 -14.73 6.03 -6.49
C PRO A 11 -13.85 7.24 -6.89
N LEU A 12 -12.58 6.97 -7.20
CA LEU A 12 -11.55 8.00 -7.35
C LEU A 12 -11.87 9.01 -8.46
N ASN A 13 -12.11 10.27 -8.07
CA ASN A 13 -12.00 11.42 -8.97
C ASN A 13 -10.56 11.97 -8.96
N ARG A 14 -9.73 11.46 -9.86
CA ARG A 14 -8.30 11.79 -9.93
C ARG A 14 -8.05 13.29 -10.09
N GLN A 15 -8.82 13.97 -10.94
CA GLN A 15 -8.59 15.39 -11.23
C GLN A 15 -8.94 16.26 -10.02
N TRP A 16 -10.05 15.97 -9.36
CA TRP A 16 -10.46 16.70 -8.17
C TRP A 16 -9.49 16.48 -7.00
N LEU A 17 -9.12 15.22 -6.71
CA LEU A 17 -8.18 14.92 -5.62
C LEU A 17 -6.82 15.56 -5.87
N ALA A 18 -6.32 15.54 -7.11
CA ALA A 18 -5.07 16.22 -7.47
C ALA A 18 -5.14 17.74 -7.26
N ASN A 19 -6.31 18.36 -7.46
CA ASN A 19 -6.49 19.78 -7.17
C ASN A 19 -6.50 20.06 -5.68
N GLU A 20 -7.23 19.25 -4.89
CA GLU A 20 -7.26 19.39 -3.43
C GLU A 20 -5.86 19.22 -2.81
N VAL A 21 -5.09 18.21 -3.25
CA VAL A 21 -3.71 18.00 -2.79
C VAL A 21 -2.83 19.23 -3.04
N ARG A 22 -2.99 19.91 -4.19
CA ARG A 22 -2.24 21.15 -4.48
C ARG A 22 -2.59 22.33 -3.58
N THR A 23 -3.74 22.28 -2.89
CA THR A 23 -4.14 23.34 -1.94
C THR A 23 -3.57 23.14 -0.54
N ILE A 24 -3.04 21.95 -0.23
CA ILE A 24 -2.52 21.63 1.10
C ILE A 24 -1.30 22.51 1.39
N GLN A 25 -1.35 23.22 2.51
CA GLN A 25 -0.22 23.99 3.03
C GLN A 25 0.27 23.31 4.32
N PRO A 26 1.50 22.75 4.33
CA PRO A 26 2.05 22.14 5.53
C PRO A 26 2.31 23.22 6.59
N SER A 27 1.97 22.93 7.85
CA SER A 27 2.24 23.83 8.97
C SER A 27 2.23 23.10 10.30
N GLY A 28 3.04 23.55 11.24
CA GLY A 28 2.93 23.15 12.65
C GLY A 28 3.57 21.82 13.00
N THR A 29 2.85 21.03 13.79
CA THR A 29 3.27 19.76 14.41
C THR A 29 2.85 18.54 13.57
N THR A 30 3.26 17.35 13.99
CA THR A 30 3.01 16.07 13.30
C THR A 30 2.12 15.17 14.17
N PRO A 31 0.78 15.37 14.19
CA PRO A 31 -0.16 14.62 15.03
C PRO A 31 -0.55 13.26 14.40
N LEU A 32 0.43 12.36 14.21
CA LEU A 32 0.24 11.02 13.62
C LEU A 32 -0.78 10.17 14.37
N ALA A 33 -0.70 10.10 15.70
CA ALA A 33 -1.59 9.31 16.53
C ALA A 33 -3.04 9.79 16.40
N TYR A 34 -3.25 11.11 16.44
CA TYR A 34 -4.56 11.70 16.20
C TYR A 34 -5.06 11.39 14.79
N ALA A 35 -4.22 11.53 13.76
CA ALA A 35 -4.61 11.21 12.39
C ALA A 35 -5.06 9.75 12.23
N LEU A 36 -4.32 8.80 12.80
CA LEU A 36 -4.67 7.36 12.78
C LEU A 36 -5.96 7.06 13.57
N GLN A 37 -6.19 7.75 14.70
CA GLN A 37 -7.44 7.63 15.43
C GLN A 37 -8.64 8.11 14.61
N ARG A 38 -8.49 9.22 13.88
CA ARG A 38 -9.54 9.77 13.01
C ARG A 38 -9.91 8.82 11.87
N THR A 39 -8.97 7.99 11.40
CA THR A 39 -9.24 6.95 10.39
C THR A 39 -10.37 6.00 10.80
N GLN A 40 -10.60 5.76 12.10
CA GLN A 40 -11.76 4.96 12.55
C GLN A 40 -13.09 5.56 12.09
N GLU A 41 -13.23 6.88 12.18
CA GLU A 41 -14.44 7.57 11.77
C GLU A 41 -14.55 7.64 10.25
N ASP A 42 -13.41 7.80 9.56
CA ASP A 42 -13.36 7.88 8.10
C ASP A 42 -13.69 6.53 7.41
N LEU A 43 -13.53 5.40 8.13
CA LEU A 43 -13.79 4.04 7.61
C LEU A 43 -15.13 3.44 8.03
N VAL A 44 -16.00 4.20 8.70
CA VAL A 44 -17.32 3.68 9.14
C VAL A 44 -18.14 3.22 7.94
N GLY A 45 -18.61 1.97 8.00
CA GLY A 45 -19.46 1.38 6.95
C GLY A 45 -18.70 0.74 5.79
N ILE A 46 -17.36 0.80 5.80
CA ILE A 46 -16.52 0.16 4.80
C ILE A 46 -16.13 -1.23 5.32
N SER A 47 -16.36 -2.27 4.51
CA SER A 47 -16.18 -3.67 4.92
C SER A 47 -15.06 -4.38 4.17
N GLU A 48 -14.59 -3.79 3.07
CA GLU A 48 -13.53 -4.28 2.22
C GLU A 48 -12.16 -4.10 2.87
N THR A 49 -11.19 -4.94 2.49
CA THR A 49 -9.79 -4.75 2.87
C THR A 49 -9.30 -3.37 2.46
N GLN A 50 -8.82 -2.58 3.43
CA GLN A 50 -8.33 -1.22 3.20
C GLN A 50 -6.80 -1.18 3.16
N LEU A 51 -6.27 -0.42 2.22
CA LEU A 51 -4.87 -0.03 2.24
C LEU A 51 -4.75 1.44 2.63
N LEU A 52 -4.11 1.70 3.76
CA LEU A 52 -3.78 3.05 4.20
C LEU A 52 -2.33 3.35 3.82
N LEU A 53 -2.11 4.48 3.13
CA LEU A 53 -0.78 4.97 2.83
C LEU A 53 -0.49 6.21 3.66
N LEU A 54 0.37 6.05 4.67
CA LEU A 54 0.85 7.15 5.51
C LEU A 54 2.13 7.73 4.90
N VAL A 55 2.15 9.04 4.66
CA VAL A 55 3.37 9.76 4.25
C VAL A 55 3.71 10.77 5.35
N SER A 56 4.92 10.69 5.89
CA SER A 56 5.36 11.59 6.96
C SER A 56 6.84 11.95 6.79
N ASP A 57 7.18 13.20 7.09
CA ASP A 57 8.55 13.72 7.13
C ASP A 57 9.11 13.84 8.56
N GLY A 58 8.40 13.30 9.54
CA GLY A 58 8.81 13.37 10.93
C GLY A 58 8.10 12.39 11.84
N MET A 59 8.51 12.42 13.11
CA MET A 59 7.89 11.67 14.19
C MET A 59 6.69 12.42 14.79
N GLU A 60 5.88 11.70 15.53
CA GLU A 60 4.84 12.26 16.40
C GLU A 60 5.41 13.33 17.34
N THR A 61 4.73 14.48 17.41
CA THR A 61 5.15 15.64 18.23
C THR A 61 4.04 16.22 19.10
N CYS A 62 2.84 15.63 19.09
CA CYS A 62 1.68 16.08 19.88
C CYS A 62 1.41 15.23 21.13
N GLY A 63 2.26 14.25 21.44
CA GLY A 63 2.20 13.48 22.70
C GLY A 63 1.33 12.22 22.65
N GLY A 64 0.82 11.84 21.47
CA GLY A 64 0.15 10.56 21.29
C GLY A 64 1.10 9.38 21.04
N ASP A 65 0.54 8.18 20.94
CA ASP A 65 1.24 6.96 20.54
C ASP A 65 0.70 6.46 19.19
N PRO A 66 1.39 6.72 18.07
CA PRO A 66 0.88 6.36 16.74
C PRO A 66 0.96 4.86 16.47
N VAL A 67 1.92 4.15 17.08
CA VAL A 67 2.04 2.69 16.93
C VAL A 67 0.88 2.00 17.63
N GLN A 68 0.54 2.46 18.85
CA GLN A 68 -0.64 1.98 19.55
C GLN A 68 -1.94 2.31 18.80
N ALA A 69 -2.07 3.53 18.26
CA ALA A 69 -3.23 3.92 17.47
C ALA A 69 -3.43 3.02 16.23
N ALA A 70 -2.34 2.66 15.54
CA ALA A 70 -2.38 1.71 14.43
C ALA A 70 -2.82 0.29 14.88
N ARG A 71 -2.32 -0.20 16.02
CA ARG A 71 -2.74 -1.49 16.60
C ARG A 71 -4.20 -1.49 17.05
N ASP A 72 -4.70 -0.35 17.53
CA ASP A 72 -6.09 -0.20 17.96
C ASP A 72 -7.05 -0.31 16.78
N LEU A 73 -6.68 0.18 15.58
CA LEU A 73 -7.47 -0.02 14.36
C LEU A 73 -7.67 -1.50 14.03
N VAL A 74 -6.59 -2.28 14.01
CA VAL A 74 -6.66 -3.72 13.71
C VAL A 74 -7.45 -4.46 14.78
N ARG A 75 -7.26 -4.12 16.07
CA ARG A 75 -8.02 -4.72 17.18
C ARG A 75 -9.50 -4.37 17.17
N ALA A 76 -9.87 -3.22 16.63
CA ALA A 76 -11.27 -2.83 16.44
C ALA A 76 -11.95 -3.61 15.30
N GLY A 77 -11.23 -4.49 14.59
CA GLY A 77 -11.77 -5.35 13.55
C GLY A 77 -11.71 -4.77 12.15
N TYR A 78 -11.04 -3.62 11.96
CA TYR A 78 -10.79 -3.10 10.63
C TYR A 78 -9.74 -3.95 9.92
N ASN A 79 -10.12 -4.56 8.80
CA ASN A 79 -9.21 -5.29 7.93
C ASN A 79 -8.40 -4.29 7.10
N LEU A 80 -7.33 -3.74 7.69
CA LEU A 80 -6.50 -2.73 7.05
C LEU A 80 -5.01 -3.03 7.17
N ARG A 81 -4.25 -2.58 6.16
CA ARG A 81 -2.79 -2.61 6.13
C ARG A 81 -2.27 -1.19 5.95
N ILE A 82 -1.30 -0.76 6.76
CA ILE A 82 -0.70 0.58 6.70
C ILE A 82 0.67 0.49 6.04
N HIS A 83 0.79 1.00 4.82
CA HIS A 83 2.08 1.28 4.21
C HIS A 83 2.55 2.68 4.62
N VAL A 84 3.84 2.83 4.89
CA VAL A 84 4.40 4.08 5.40
C VAL A 84 5.55 4.55 4.50
N VAL A 85 5.50 5.79 4.05
CA VAL A 85 6.60 6.46 3.36
C VAL A 85 7.21 7.50 4.30
N GLY A 86 8.46 7.28 4.69
CA GLY A 86 9.26 8.25 5.42
C GLY A 86 9.94 9.22 4.44
N PHE A 87 9.46 10.46 4.38
CA PHE A 87 10.00 11.50 3.49
C PHE A 87 11.09 12.32 4.19
N ASP A 88 12.32 12.28 3.68
CA ASP A 88 13.47 13.01 4.24
C ASP A 88 13.79 12.70 5.73
N VAL A 89 13.40 11.52 6.21
CA VAL A 89 13.62 11.08 7.61
C VAL A 89 14.82 10.16 7.80
N ARG A 90 15.57 9.84 6.74
CA ARG A 90 16.62 8.80 6.77
C ARG A 90 17.66 9.01 7.87
N PHE A 91 18.02 10.26 8.14
CA PHE A 91 19.00 10.61 9.16
C PHE A 91 18.38 10.85 10.54
N ASN A 92 17.05 10.93 10.64
CA ASN A 92 16.32 10.98 11.91
C ASN A 92 15.92 9.55 12.32
N THR A 93 16.83 8.85 13.00
CA THR A 93 16.65 7.44 13.37
C THR A 93 15.42 7.19 14.24
N ALA A 94 15.09 8.13 15.13
CA ALA A 94 13.90 8.02 15.98
C ALA A 94 12.59 8.13 15.17
N ALA A 95 12.50 9.11 14.26
CA ALA A 95 11.35 9.22 13.38
C ALA A 95 11.21 8.04 12.43
N ARG A 96 12.31 7.66 11.78
CA ARG A 96 12.34 6.50 10.89
C ARG A 96 11.90 5.22 11.62
N GLN A 97 12.39 4.98 12.83
CA GLN A 97 12.02 3.79 13.61
C GLN A 97 10.54 3.81 13.99
N GLN A 98 10.00 4.95 14.44
CA GLN A 98 8.57 5.07 14.76
C GLN A 98 7.69 4.79 13.52
N LEU A 99 8.08 5.30 12.36
CA LEU A 99 7.34 5.09 11.11
C LEU A 99 7.39 3.62 10.65
N ILE A 100 8.53 2.93 10.84
CA ILE A 100 8.64 1.48 10.60
C ILE A 100 7.68 0.71 11.53
N GLU A 101 7.69 1.02 12.82
CA GLU A 101 6.84 0.33 13.80
C GLU A 101 5.35 0.50 13.52
N ILE A 102 4.93 1.65 12.99
CA ILE A 102 3.54 1.86 12.53
C ILE A 102 3.21 0.88 11.40
N ALA A 103 4.06 0.79 10.37
CA ALA A 103 3.84 -0.12 9.24
C ALA A 103 3.75 -1.58 9.71
N GLU A 104 4.75 -2.03 10.46
CA GLU A 104 4.86 -3.40 10.97
C GLU A 104 3.68 -3.80 11.85
N SER A 105 3.13 -2.86 12.63
CA SER A 105 2.00 -3.11 13.53
C SER A 105 0.72 -3.60 12.82
N THR A 106 0.64 -3.42 11.51
CA THR A 106 -0.49 -3.83 10.66
C THR A 106 -0.08 -4.77 9.53
N GLY A 107 1.16 -5.27 9.55
CA GLY A 107 1.72 -6.10 8.48
C GLY A 107 1.95 -5.34 7.16
N GLY A 108 2.11 -4.02 7.22
CA GLY A 108 2.46 -3.19 6.07
C GLY A 108 3.96 -2.98 5.89
N ALA A 109 4.33 -2.31 4.79
CA ALA A 109 5.71 -2.03 4.42
C ALA A 109 6.08 -0.57 4.67
N TYR A 110 7.36 -0.35 4.97
CA TYR A 110 7.97 0.97 5.08
C TYR A 110 8.87 1.26 3.87
N PHE A 111 8.84 2.49 3.38
CA PHE A 111 9.64 2.99 2.27
C PHE A 111 10.33 4.30 2.65
N ASP A 112 11.64 4.40 2.41
CA ASP A 112 12.36 5.68 2.50
C ASP A 112 12.18 6.46 1.20
N ALA A 113 12.00 7.78 1.30
CA ALA A 113 12.04 8.70 0.17
C ALA A 113 12.82 9.95 0.53
N GLN A 114 13.87 10.33 -0.20
CA GLN A 114 14.70 11.51 0.09
C GLN A 114 14.37 12.72 -0.79
N ASN A 115 13.61 12.51 -1.85
CA ASN A 115 13.28 13.55 -2.82
C ASN A 115 11.98 13.20 -3.57
N SER A 116 11.55 14.08 -4.46
CA SER A 116 10.27 13.91 -5.17
C SER A 116 10.23 12.68 -6.09
N ASP A 117 11.36 12.23 -6.64
CA ASP A 117 11.42 11.04 -7.48
C ASP A 117 11.28 9.77 -6.65
N GLU A 118 12.02 9.69 -5.54
CA GLU A 118 11.90 8.58 -4.59
C GLU A 118 10.52 8.55 -3.91
N LEU A 119 9.90 9.71 -3.65
CA LEU A 119 8.53 9.74 -3.14
C LEU A 119 7.56 9.17 -4.17
N ARG A 120 7.66 9.57 -5.45
CA ARG A 120 6.87 8.97 -6.54
C ARG A 120 7.07 7.46 -6.61
N GLN A 121 8.30 7.00 -6.43
CA GLN A 121 8.64 5.58 -6.42
C GLN A 121 7.99 4.84 -5.25
N ALA A 122 8.14 5.36 -4.04
CA ALA A 122 7.56 4.80 -2.83
C ALA A 122 6.02 4.75 -2.90
N LEU A 123 5.37 5.81 -3.40
CA LEU A 123 3.92 5.83 -3.60
C LEU A 123 3.47 4.75 -4.61
N SER A 124 4.26 4.48 -5.64
CA SER A 124 3.94 3.45 -6.64
C SER A 124 4.12 2.04 -6.09
N LEU A 125 5.13 1.80 -5.25
CA LEU A 125 5.34 0.53 -4.56
C LEU A 125 4.30 0.26 -3.48
N ALA A 126 3.82 1.32 -2.83
CA ALA A 126 2.81 1.24 -1.81
C ALA A 126 1.38 1.14 -2.36
N ALA A 127 1.17 1.23 -3.67
CA ALA A 127 -0.14 0.99 -4.28
C ALA A 127 -0.37 -0.52 -4.46
N PRO A 128 -1.57 -1.05 -4.19
CA PRO A 128 -1.85 -2.45 -4.43
C PRO A 128 -2.02 -2.64 -5.94
N PHE A 129 -1.03 -3.23 -6.61
CA PHE A 129 -1.21 -3.65 -8.00
C PHE A 129 -2.23 -4.78 -8.05
N SER A 130 -3.27 -4.61 -8.86
CA SER A 130 -4.08 -5.75 -9.27
C SER A 130 -3.32 -6.62 -10.27
N TYR A 131 -3.66 -7.88 -10.30
CA TYR A 131 -3.21 -8.80 -11.34
C TYR A 131 -4.37 -9.66 -11.80
N THR A 132 -4.31 -10.09 -13.06
CA THR A 132 -5.25 -11.02 -13.68
C THR A 132 -4.51 -12.27 -14.12
N VAL A 133 -5.03 -13.43 -13.75
CA VAL A 133 -4.55 -14.74 -14.20
C VAL A 133 -5.45 -15.21 -15.34
N TYR A 134 -4.84 -15.59 -16.46
CA TYR A 134 -5.52 -16.18 -17.60
C TYR A 134 -5.12 -17.64 -17.76
N ASP A 135 -6.09 -18.49 -18.09
CA ASP A 135 -5.83 -19.89 -18.44
C ASP A 135 -5.21 -20.03 -19.84
N ALA A 136 -4.86 -21.26 -20.20
CA ALA A 136 -4.28 -21.59 -21.51
C ALA A 136 -5.17 -21.23 -22.72
N THR A 137 -6.46 -20.99 -22.51
CA THR A 137 -7.42 -20.59 -23.55
C THR A 137 -7.63 -19.08 -23.61
N GLY A 138 -7.01 -18.31 -22.71
CA GLY A 138 -7.13 -16.86 -22.60
C GLY A 138 -8.35 -16.39 -21.80
N ASN A 139 -9.05 -17.28 -21.10
CA ASN A 139 -10.13 -16.89 -20.19
C ASN A 139 -9.55 -16.44 -18.84
N VAL A 140 -10.22 -15.49 -18.19
CA VAL A 140 -9.85 -15.06 -16.84
C VAL A 140 -10.11 -16.19 -15.85
N ALA A 141 -9.04 -16.71 -15.26
CA ALA A 141 -9.10 -17.70 -14.19
C ALA A 141 -9.23 -17.04 -12.81
N PHE A 142 -8.61 -15.86 -12.63
CA PHE A 142 -8.63 -15.14 -11.36
C PHE A 142 -8.26 -13.65 -11.53
N VAL A 143 -8.74 -12.80 -10.61
CA VAL A 143 -8.29 -11.41 -10.44
C VAL A 143 -7.98 -11.22 -8.96
N GLY A 144 -6.78 -10.71 -8.67
CA GLY A 144 -6.32 -10.49 -7.30
C GLY A 144 -5.47 -9.24 -7.15
N ARG A 145 -4.93 -9.05 -5.95
CA ARG A 145 -4.01 -7.96 -5.62
C ARG A 145 -2.68 -8.52 -5.13
N LEU A 146 -1.58 -7.89 -5.53
CA LEU A 146 -0.26 -8.26 -5.02
C LEU A 146 -0.20 -8.11 -3.49
N GLY A 147 0.41 -9.08 -2.82
CA GLY A 147 0.53 -9.11 -1.36
C GLY A 147 -0.67 -9.71 -0.61
N GLU A 148 -1.67 -10.21 -1.34
CA GLU A 148 -2.75 -11.08 -0.84
C GLU A 148 -2.50 -12.55 -1.27
N ASP A 149 -3.19 -13.49 -0.63
CA ASP A 149 -3.09 -14.91 -0.97
C ASP A 149 -3.57 -15.18 -2.41
N GLY A 150 -2.83 -16.04 -3.11
CA GLY A 150 -3.16 -16.44 -4.49
C GLY A 150 -4.31 -17.46 -4.56
N PRO A 151 -4.90 -17.64 -5.76
CA PRO A 151 -5.97 -18.61 -5.96
C PRO A 151 -5.46 -20.05 -5.94
N GLU A 152 -6.30 -20.99 -5.50
CA GLU A 152 -6.12 -22.41 -5.80
C GLU A 152 -6.56 -22.69 -7.24
N LEU A 153 -5.62 -23.11 -8.08
CA LEU A 153 -5.86 -23.37 -9.50
C LEU A 153 -5.60 -24.84 -9.83
N ALA A 154 -6.30 -25.36 -10.83
CA ALA A 154 -6.02 -26.68 -11.36
C ALA A 154 -4.62 -26.72 -11.99
N PRO A 155 -3.93 -27.88 -11.99
CA PRO A 155 -2.63 -28.02 -12.64
C PRO A 155 -2.72 -27.63 -14.11
N GLY A 156 -1.77 -26.82 -14.57
CA GLY A 156 -1.81 -26.28 -15.93
C GLY A 156 -0.82 -25.15 -16.16
N THR A 157 -0.94 -24.52 -17.32
CA THR A 157 -0.13 -23.37 -17.72
C THR A 157 -1.02 -22.14 -17.81
N TYR A 158 -0.55 -21.05 -17.22
CA TYR A 158 -1.26 -19.79 -17.10
C TYR A 158 -0.38 -18.63 -17.59
N SER A 159 -1.02 -17.48 -17.85
CA SER A 159 -0.34 -16.19 -17.93
C SER A 159 -0.87 -15.27 -16.84
N VAL A 160 0.00 -14.43 -16.30
CA VAL A 160 -0.33 -13.46 -15.26
C VAL A 160 0.00 -12.07 -15.79
N VAL A 161 -0.99 -11.18 -15.76
CA VAL A 161 -0.85 -9.78 -16.15
C VAL A 161 -0.99 -8.95 -14.89
N ILE A 162 0.05 -8.22 -14.53
CA ILE A 162 0.04 -7.29 -13.41
C ILE A 162 -0.23 -5.89 -13.97
N ASP A 163 -1.15 -5.16 -13.35
CA ASP A 163 -1.61 -3.83 -13.76
C ASP A 163 -0.60 -2.73 -13.40
N THR A 164 0.66 -2.95 -13.76
CA THR A 164 1.73 -1.95 -13.76
C THR A 164 1.62 -1.05 -14.99
N SER A 165 2.44 0.00 -15.05
CA SER A 165 2.50 0.91 -16.20
C SER A 165 3.92 0.97 -16.78
N PRO A 166 4.19 0.37 -17.95
CA PRO A 166 3.29 -0.48 -18.74
C PRO A 166 2.99 -1.82 -18.05
N PRO A 167 1.89 -2.52 -18.42
CA PRO A 167 1.54 -3.80 -17.80
C PRO A 167 2.66 -4.84 -17.89
N THR A 168 2.94 -5.50 -16.79
CA THR A 168 3.94 -6.56 -16.68
C THR A 168 3.26 -7.89 -16.96
N VAL A 169 3.65 -8.55 -18.06
CA VAL A 169 3.09 -9.83 -18.48
C VAL A 169 4.07 -10.95 -18.20
N ILE A 170 3.60 -11.99 -17.51
CA ILE A 170 4.34 -13.19 -17.18
C ILE A 170 3.68 -14.34 -17.92
N ASN A 171 4.40 -14.96 -18.84
CA ASN A 171 3.91 -16.10 -19.60
C ASN A 171 4.45 -17.41 -19.02
N ASN A 172 3.77 -18.51 -19.32
CA ASN A 172 4.20 -19.86 -18.95
C ASN A 172 4.32 -20.06 -17.43
N VAL A 173 3.40 -19.50 -16.65
CA VAL A 173 3.29 -19.79 -15.21
C VAL A 173 2.72 -21.20 -15.06
N ILE A 174 3.55 -22.14 -14.59
CA ILE A 174 3.15 -23.53 -14.42
C ILE A 174 2.65 -23.73 -12.99
N VAL A 175 1.42 -24.24 -12.87
CA VAL A 175 0.85 -24.69 -11.58
C VAL A 175 0.82 -26.21 -11.59
N THR A 176 1.32 -26.82 -10.51
CA THR A 176 1.34 -28.27 -10.29
C THR A 176 0.56 -28.63 -9.03
N GLU A 177 0.10 -29.89 -8.93
CA GLU A 177 -0.69 -30.31 -7.77
C GLU A 177 0.07 -30.11 -6.46
N ARG A 178 -0.58 -29.46 -5.49
CA ARG A 178 -0.10 -29.27 -4.12
C ARG A 178 1.24 -28.52 -4.03
N GLN A 179 1.57 -27.71 -5.03
CA GLN A 179 2.71 -26.80 -4.99
C GLN A 179 2.23 -25.37 -5.19
N THR A 180 2.95 -24.44 -4.58
CA THR A 180 2.73 -23.00 -4.75
C THR A 180 3.76 -22.47 -5.72
N THR A 181 3.30 -21.91 -6.83
CA THR A 181 4.14 -21.16 -7.76
C THR A 181 4.24 -19.73 -7.25
N LEU A 182 5.41 -19.31 -6.80
CA LEU A 182 5.62 -17.97 -6.28
C LEU A 182 6.07 -17.03 -7.40
N ILE A 183 5.48 -15.85 -7.44
CA ILE A 183 5.86 -14.78 -8.37
C ILE A 183 6.33 -13.60 -7.54
N THR A 184 7.58 -13.22 -7.74
CA THR A 184 8.19 -12.07 -7.07
C THR A 184 8.23 -10.90 -8.03
N VAL A 185 7.65 -9.77 -7.62
CA VAL A 185 7.62 -8.53 -8.41
C VAL A 185 8.59 -7.53 -7.81
N GLN A 186 9.55 -7.08 -8.60
CA GLN A 186 10.57 -6.12 -8.19
C GLN A 186 10.58 -4.92 -9.14
N GLN A 187 10.87 -3.74 -8.62
CA GLN A 187 11.01 -2.55 -9.44
C GLN A 187 12.45 -2.42 -9.96
N SER A 188 12.61 -2.18 -11.25
CA SER A 188 13.89 -2.07 -11.92
C SER A 188 13.84 -1.00 -13.02
N ASN A 189 14.81 -0.06 -13.01
CA ASN A 189 14.96 1.01 -14.00
C ASN A 189 13.69 1.82 -14.31
N GLY A 190 12.88 2.15 -13.29
CA GLY A 190 11.64 2.91 -13.46
C GLY A 190 10.46 2.11 -14.01
N GLY A 191 10.59 0.79 -14.15
CA GLY A 191 9.51 -0.14 -14.47
C GLY A 191 9.45 -1.31 -13.47
N TYR A 192 8.62 -2.31 -13.76
CA TYR A 192 8.45 -3.50 -12.94
C TYR A 192 8.90 -4.74 -13.69
N GLN A 193 9.67 -5.58 -13.01
CA GLN A 193 10.06 -6.91 -13.44
C GLN A 193 9.41 -7.93 -12.50
N ALA A 194 9.02 -9.07 -13.05
CA ALA A 194 8.46 -10.15 -12.26
C ALA A 194 9.15 -11.45 -12.64
N GLU A 195 9.47 -12.26 -11.64
CA GLU A 195 10.18 -13.52 -11.77
C GLU A 195 9.37 -14.64 -11.10
N ILE A 196 9.39 -15.82 -11.72
CA ILE A 196 8.79 -17.04 -11.17
C ILE A 196 9.88 -17.77 -10.40
N GLU A 197 9.58 -18.16 -9.16
CA GLU A 197 10.48 -18.96 -8.30
C GLU A 197 10.13 -20.46 -8.33
#